data_AF-W7CYG4-F1
#
_entry.id   AF-W7CYG4-F1
#
_cell.length_a   1.000
_cell.length_b   1.000
_cell.length_c   1.000
_cell.angle_alpha   90.00
_cell.angle_beta   90.00
_cell.angle_gamma   90.00
#
_symmetry.space_group_name_H-M   'P 1'
#
loop_
_entity.id
_entity.type
_entity.pdbx_description
1 polymer ?
#
loop_
_entity_poly.entity_id
_entity_poly.type
_entity_poly.pdbx_seq_one_letter_code
_entity_poly.pdbx_strand_id
1 'polypeptide(L)'
;MKNEAVKSEAGFLSANIIISIVVLYLVSVTMIYLVTKSFNLVIMQTLWYIVGSVGIAIIRLFDTKLIEKYAIWLYFGGILSLVAVLLFGSNINGAQRWLKFGPVSLQTSEFMKIFLCVVFGTCHRKASSDKTTCQ
;
A
#
# COMPACT_ATOMS: atom_id res chain seq x y z
N MET A 1 -23.23 -24.70 4.87
CA MET A 1 -22.49 -24.96 6.12
C MET A 1 -21.03 -24.50 6.08
N LYS A 2 -20.21 -24.82 5.06
CA LYS A 2 -18.82 -24.34 4.97
C LYS A 2 -18.67 -22.81 4.90
N ASN A 3 -19.59 -22.11 4.23
CA ASN A 3 -19.48 -20.65 4.05
C ASN A 3 -19.70 -19.84 5.34
N GLU A 4 -20.49 -20.34 6.29
CA GLU A 4 -20.73 -19.66 7.57
C GLU A 4 -19.49 -19.72 8.48
N ALA A 5 -18.79 -20.86 8.50
CA ALA A 5 -17.53 -21.01 9.24
C ALA A 5 -16.41 -20.15 8.63
N VAL A 6 -16.27 -20.13 7.30
CA VAL A 6 -15.26 -19.30 6.59
C VAL A 6 -15.52 -17.80 6.82
N LYS A 7 -16.78 -17.37 6.84
CA LYS A 7 -17.14 -15.96 7.10
C LYS A 7 -16.79 -15.53 8.54
N SER A 8 -16.95 -16.44 9.50
CA SER A 8 -16.58 -16.22 10.91
C SER A 8 -15.06 -16.09 11.07
N GLU A 9 -14.28 -16.99 10.47
CA GLU A 9 -12.81 -16.92 10.50
C GLU A 9 -12.25 -15.69 9.78
N ALA A 10 -12.85 -15.30 8.65
CA ALA A 10 -12.49 -14.07 7.95
C ALA A 10 -12.81 -12.82 8.78
N GLY A 11 -13.93 -12.83 9.53
CA GLY A 11 -14.28 -11.78 10.47
C GLY A 11 -13.23 -11.62 11.57
N PHE A 12 -12.84 -12.72 12.21
CA PHE A 12 -11.81 -12.74 13.25
C PHE A 12 -10.44 -12.27 12.73
N LEU A 13 -10.01 -12.74 11.55
CA LEU A 13 -8.76 -12.30 10.94
C LEU A 13 -8.76 -10.81 10.63
N SER A 14 -9.84 -10.29 10.06
CA SER A 14 -9.96 -8.86 9.74
C SER A 14 -9.92 -7.99 10.99
N ALA A 15 -10.55 -8.41 12.08
CA ALA A 15 -10.51 -7.70 13.36
C ALA A 15 -9.09 -7.63 13.94
N ASN A 16 -8.34 -8.73 13.92
CA ASN A 16 -6.97 -8.76 14.43
C ASN A 16 -6.02 -7.85 13.64
N ILE A 17 -6.16 -7.82 12.30
CA ILE A 17 -5.38 -6.92 11.44
C ILE A 17 -5.69 -5.46 11.78
N ILE A 18 -6.97 -5.11 11.94
CA ILE A 18 -7.38 -3.73 12.29
C ILE A 18 -6.82 -3.33 13.66
N ILE A 19 -6.90 -4.21 14.66
CA ILE A 19 -6.35 -3.95 16.01
C ILE A 19 -4.84 -3.71 15.93
N SER A 20 -4.10 -4.57 15.22
CA SER A 20 -2.65 -4.42 15.06
C SER A 20 -2.28 -3.07 14.43
N ILE A 21 -3.01 -2.68 13.38
CA ILE A 21 -2.84 -1.40 12.69
C ILE A 21 -3.06 -0.22 13.65
N VAL A 22 -4.13 -0.24 14.46
CA VAL A 22 -4.41 0.82 15.45
C VAL A 22 -3.32 0.91 16.51
N VAL A 23 -2.84 -0.22 17.02
CA VAL A 23 -1.75 -0.24 18.02
C VAL A 23 -0.47 0.37 17.45
N LEU A 24 -0.08 0.00 16.22
CA LEU A 24 1.09 0.55 15.55
C LEU A 24 0.99 2.07 15.33
N TYR A 25 -0.21 2.58 15.01
CA TYR A 25 -0.46 4.01 14.92
C TYR A 25 -0.23 4.74 16.25
N LEU A 26 -0.77 4.21 17.35
CA LEU A 26 -0.61 4.82 18.68
C LEU A 26 0.86 4.87 19.10
N VAL A 27 1.61 3.80 18.86
CA VAL A 27 3.06 3.76 19.10
C VAL A 27 3.78 4.81 18.24
N SER A 28 3.43 4.92 16.96
CA SER A 28 4.02 5.89 16.04
C SER A 28 3.82 7.33 16.50
N VAL A 29 2.59 7.72 16.84
CA VAL A 29 2.26 9.08 17.29
C VAL A 29 2.96 9.42 18.60
N THR A 30 2.98 8.47 19.54
CA THR A 30 3.65 8.65 20.84
C THR A 30 5.15 8.88 20.67
N MET A 31 5.81 8.09 19.83
CA MET A 31 7.25 8.25 19.56
C MET A 31 7.58 9.60 18.92
N ILE A 32 6.80 10.04 17.93
CA ILE A 32 7.02 11.34 17.27
C ILE A 32 6.91 12.50 18.28
N TYR A 33 5.90 12.43 19.15
CA TYR A 33 5.70 13.43 20.19
C TYR A 33 6.85 13.43 21.19
N LEU A 34 7.33 12.26 21.62
CA LEU A 34 8.43 12.13 22.58
C LEU A 34 9.75 12.68 22.06
N VAL A 35 10.08 12.42 20.78
CA VAL A 35 11.36 12.82 20.18
C VAL A 35 11.37 14.30 19.78
N THR A 36 10.32 14.77 19.11
CA THR A 36 10.33 16.12 18.53
C THR A 36 9.68 17.16 19.44
N LYS A 37 8.76 16.75 20.33
CA LYS A 37 7.89 17.64 21.10
C LYS A 37 7.12 18.66 20.25
N SER A 38 6.84 18.33 18.99
CA SER A 38 6.18 19.22 18.03
C SER A 38 4.83 18.67 17.62
N PHE A 39 3.77 19.42 17.91
CA PHE A 39 2.40 19.08 17.51
C PHE A 39 2.21 19.11 15.99
N ASN A 40 2.97 19.93 15.25
CA ASN A 40 2.85 20.02 13.79
C ASN A 40 3.16 18.68 13.10
N LEU A 41 4.20 17.96 13.55
CA LEU A 41 4.54 16.65 12.98
C LEU A 41 3.52 15.58 13.35
N VAL A 42 2.95 15.65 14.56
CA VAL A 42 1.86 14.76 14.98
C VAL A 42 0.62 14.97 14.10
N ILE A 43 0.24 16.22 13.84
CA ILE A 43 -0.89 16.54 12.95
C ILE A 43 -0.63 15.99 11.54
N MET A 44 0.57 16.20 10.99
CA MET A 44 0.93 15.67 9.67
C MET A 44 0.88 14.14 9.65
N GLN A 45 1.40 13.46 10.68
CA GLN A 45 1.33 12.00 10.80
C GLN A 45 -0.13 11.50 10.80
N THR A 46 -0.99 12.15 11.59
CA THR A 46 -2.42 11.82 11.65
C THR A 46 -3.10 12.04 10.30
N LEU A 47 -2.81 13.14 9.60
CA LEU A 47 -3.35 13.40 8.26
C LEU A 47 -2.93 12.31 7.26
N TRP A 48 -1.66 11.93 7.24
CA TRP A 48 -1.18 10.84 6.36
C TRP A 48 -1.84 9.50 6.67
N TYR A 49 -2.10 9.23 7.94
CA TYR A 49 -2.80 8.02 8.36
C TYR A 49 -4.27 8.01 7.90
N ILE A 50 -4.96 9.16 8.01
CA ILE A 50 -6.33 9.32 7.50
C ILE A 50 -6.34 9.13 5.97
N VAL A 51 -5.45 9.80 5.24
CA VAL A 51 -5.35 9.66 3.78
C VAL A 51 -5.09 8.20 3.38
N GLY A 52 -4.17 7.51 4.07
CA GLY A 52 -3.87 6.11 3.82
C GLY A 52 -5.07 5.18 4.09
N SER A 53 -5.79 5.38 5.20
CA SER A 53 -6.97 4.58 5.54
C SER A 53 -8.13 4.78 4.56
N VAL A 54 -8.37 6.02 4.11
CA VAL A 54 -9.32 6.33 3.04
C VAL A 54 -8.88 5.65 1.73
N GLY A 55 -7.58 5.67 1.40
CA GLY A 55 -7.04 4.99 0.24
C GLY A 55 -7.31 3.48 0.25
N ILE A 56 -7.10 2.81 1.39
CA ILE A 56 -7.41 1.38 1.56
C ILE A 56 -8.91 1.12 1.40
N ALA A 57 -9.77 1.96 1.98
CA ALA A 57 -11.22 1.84 1.86
C ALA A 57 -11.67 1.96 0.39
N ILE A 58 -11.10 2.91 -0.36
CA ILE A 58 -11.37 3.07 -1.79
C ILE A 58 -10.93 1.84 -2.58
N ILE A 59 -9.71 1.34 -2.36
CA ILE A 59 -9.18 0.16 -3.08
C ILE A 59 -10.07 -1.06 -2.83
N ARG A 60 -10.61 -1.22 -1.61
CA ARG A 60 -11.53 -2.31 -1.27
C ARG A 60 -12.85 -2.29 -2.06
N LEU A 61 -13.26 -1.15 -2.59
CA LEU A 61 -14.47 -1.04 -3.42
C LEU A 61 -14.26 -1.57 -4.84
N PHE A 62 -13.01 -1.73 -5.30
CA PHE A 62 -12.72 -2.23 -6.63
C PHE A 62 -12.74 -3.76 -6.68
N ASP A 63 -13.33 -4.31 -7.75
CA ASP A 63 -13.31 -5.75 -8.01
C ASP A 63 -11.87 -6.22 -8.29
N THR A 64 -11.43 -7.26 -7.57
CA THR A 64 -10.14 -7.92 -7.75
C THR A 64 -9.88 -8.31 -9.21
N LYS A 65 -10.93 -8.69 -9.96
CA LYS A 65 -10.79 -9.03 -11.38
C LYS A 65 -10.34 -7.85 -12.24
N LEU A 66 -10.81 -6.64 -11.92
CA LEU A 66 -10.43 -5.43 -12.62
C LEU A 66 -8.96 -5.09 -12.34
N ILE A 67 -8.56 -5.21 -11.07
CA ILE A 67 -7.17 -4.96 -10.62
C ILE A 67 -6.19 -5.85 -11.38
N GLU A 68 -6.53 -7.13 -11.57
CA GLU A 68 -5.67 -8.07 -12.29
C GLU A 68 -5.55 -7.76 -13.78
N LYS A 69 -6.62 -7.31 -14.42
CA LYS A 69 -6.57 -6.90 -15.83
C LYS A 69 -5.60 -5.73 -16.02
N TYR A 70 -5.56 -4.80 -15.07
CA TYR A 70 -4.68 -3.62 -15.11
C TYR A 70 -3.32 -3.84 -14.43
N ALA A 71 -3.07 -5.01 -13.83
CA ALA A 71 -1.83 -5.27 -13.08
C ALA A 71 -0.57 -4.98 -13.90
N ILE A 72 -0.53 -5.42 -15.16
CA ILE A 72 0.61 -5.19 -16.05
C ILE A 72 0.80 -3.70 -16.36
N TRP A 73 -0.30 -2.97 -16.55
CA TRP A 73 -0.28 -1.52 -16.80
C TRP A 73 0.19 -0.74 -15.57
N LEU A 74 -0.25 -1.13 -14.37
CA LEU A 74 0.22 -0.56 -13.11
C LEU A 74 1.72 -0.76 -12.91
N TYR A 75 2.25 -1.93 -13.29
CA TYR A 75 3.68 -2.21 -13.22
C TYR A 75 4.51 -1.34 -14.17
N PHE A 76 4.08 -1.19 -15.43
CA PHE A 76 4.73 -0.26 -16.36
C PHE A 76 4.63 1.20 -15.87
N GLY A 77 3.49 1.58 -15.28
CA GLY A 77 3.33 2.88 -14.62
C GLY A 77 4.32 3.08 -13.46
N GLY A 78 4.56 2.04 -12.67
CA GLY A 78 5.57 2.03 -11.60
C GLY A 78 7.00 2.22 -12.11
N ILE A 79 7.36 1.49 -13.18
CA ILE A 79 8.67 1.65 -13.85
C ILE A 79 8.82 3.07 -14.38
N LEU A 80 7.80 3.58 -15.07
CA LEU A 80 7.84 4.94 -15.61
C LEU A 80 8.00 5.98 -14.49
N SER A 81 7.35 5.77 -13.35
CA SER A 81 7.52 6.64 -12.19
C SER A 81 8.95 6.58 -11.64
N LEU A 82 9.59 5.41 -11.61
CA LEU A 82 11.00 5.28 -11.20
C LEU A 82 11.92 6.05 -12.15
N VAL A 83 11.66 5.97 -13.46
CA VAL A 83 12.37 6.78 -14.46
C VAL A 83 12.12 8.26 -14.23
N ALA A 84 10.90 8.67 -13.89
CA ALA A 84 10.58 10.05 -13.57
C ALA A 84 11.35 10.57 -12.33
N VAL A 85 11.60 9.73 -11.32
CA VAL A 85 12.47 10.08 -10.18
C VAL A 85 13.92 10.29 -10.60
N LEU A 86 14.43 9.54 -11.58
CA LEU A 86 15.81 9.75 -12.05
C LEU A 86 15.96 11.13 -12.71
N LEU A 87 14.93 11.61 -13.41
CA LEU A 87 14.95 12.89 -14.12
C LEU A 87 14.57 14.09 -13.24
N PHE A 88 13.56 13.93 -12.38
CA PHE A 88 12.96 15.02 -11.59
C PHE A 88 13.06 14.82 -10.08
N GLY A 89 13.74 13.77 -9.62
CA GLY A 89 13.85 13.43 -8.20
C GLY A 89 14.76 14.39 -7.46
N SER A 90 14.26 14.85 -6.31
CA SER A 90 15.06 15.65 -5.38
C SER A 90 16.08 14.75 -4.69
N ASN A 91 17.34 15.17 -4.70
CA ASN A 91 18.39 14.50 -3.95
C ASN A 91 18.22 14.84 -2.46
N ILE A 92 17.82 13.85 -1.66
CA ILE A 92 17.70 13.98 -0.21
C ILE A 92 18.62 12.92 0.40
N ASN A 93 19.55 13.35 1.26
CA ASN A 93 20.54 12.47 1.91
C ASN A 93 21.40 11.63 0.94
N GLY A 94 21.74 12.19 -0.23
CA GLY A 94 22.62 11.54 -1.22
C GLY A 94 21.92 10.54 -2.14
N ALA A 95 20.59 10.38 -2.04
CA ALA A 95 19.81 9.49 -2.89
C ALA A 95 18.63 10.20 -3.56
N GLN A 96 18.46 10.00 -4.87
CA GLN A 96 17.27 10.44 -5.60
C GLN A 96 16.17 9.37 -5.47
N ARG A 97 15.25 9.60 -4.54
CA ARG A 97 14.13 8.67 -4.25
C ARG A 97 12.77 9.35 -4.09
N TRP A 98 12.78 10.67 -3.95
CA TRP A 98 11.61 11.46 -3.61
C TRP A 98 11.26 12.39 -4.76
N LEU A 99 10.03 12.28 -5.26
CA LEU A 99 9.43 13.32 -6.08
C LEU A 99 8.79 14.34 -5.14
N LYS A 100 9.31 15.56 -5.12
CA LYS A 100 8.75 16.67 -4.35
C LYS A 100 7.74 17.41 -5.21
N PHE A 101 6.48 17.36 -4.82
CA PHE A 101 5.41 18.19 -5.36
C PHE A 101 5.04 19.24 -4.30
N GLY A 102 5.85 20.31 -4.23
CA GLY A 102 5.69 21.37 -3.23
C GLY A 102 5.77 20.82 -1.79
N PRO A 103 4.70 20.89 -0.98
CA PRO A 103 4.68 20.40 0.40
C PRO A 103 4.56 18.87 0.51
N VAL A 104 4.16 18.19 -0.57
CA VAL A 104 3.98 16.75 -0.60
C VAL A 104 5.21 16.09 -1.21
N SER A 105 5.81 15.16 -0.48
CA SER A 105 6.90 14.35 -0.97
C SER A 105 6.39 12.94 -1.19
N LEU A 106 6.40 12.47 -2.45
CA LEU A 106 5.99 11.11 -2.80
C LEU A 106 7.23 10.26 -3.04
N GLN A 107 7.28 9.12 -2.34
CA GLN A 107 8.33 8.14 -2.52
C GLN A 107 7.89 7.10 -3.56
N THR A 108 8.41 7.22 -4.77
CA THR A 108 8.02 6.36 -5.89
C THR A 108 8.31 4.88 -5.67
N SER A 109 9.36 4.54 -4.92
CA SER A 109 9.71 3.15 -4.61
C SER A 109 8.64 2.42 -3.80
N GLU A 110 7.83 3.15 -3.03
CA GLU A 110 6.72 2.57 -2.27
C GLU A 110 5.59 2.11 -3.21
N PHE A 111 5.25 2.92 -4.20
CA PHE A 111 4.24 2.56 -5.20
C PHE A 111 4.67 1.34 -6.03
N MET A 112 5.94 1.29 -6.45
CA MET A 112 6.45 0.16 -7.23
C MET A 112 6.35 -1.17 -6.47
N LYS A 113 6.60 -1.17 -5.15
CA LYS A 113 6.44 -2.38 -4.32
C LYS A 113 5.01 -2.93 -4.37
N ILE A 114 4.01 -2.04 -4.29
CA ILE A 114 2.60 -2.43 -4.35
C ILE A 114 2.28 -3.02 -5.74
N PHE A 115 2.69 -2.34 -6.82
CA PHE A 115 2.42 -2.82 -8.19
C PHE A 115 3.09 -4.16 -8.49
N LEU A 116 4.31 -4.37 -8.00
CA LEU A 116 5.01 -5.64 -8.11
C LEU A 116 4.25 -6.77 -7.39
N CYS A 117 3.77 -6.52 -6.16
CA CYS A 117 2.96 -7.50 -5.43
C CYS A 117 1.68 -7.87 -6.19
N VAL A 118 1.00 -6.90 -6.80
CA VAL A 118 -0.22 -7.15 -7.58
C VAL A 118 0.06 -7.99 -8.82
N VAL A 119 1.12 -7.68 -9.58
CA VAL A 119 1.52 -8.49 -10.75
C VAL A 119 1.91 -9.90 -10.34
N PHE A 120 2.71 -10.03 -9.27
CA PHE A 120 3.13 -11.34 -8.78
C PHE A 120 1.92 -12.20 -8.35
N GLY A 121 0.98 -11.61 -7.60
CA GLY A 121 -0.26 -12.29 -7.23
C GLY A 121 -1.10 -12.72 -8.43
N THR A 122 -1.20 -11.86 -9.46
CA THR A 122 -1.93 -12.18 -10.71
C THR A 122 -1.27 -13.33 -11.46
N CYS A 123 0.06 -13.31 -11.57
CA CYS A 123 0.83 -14.36 -12.24
C CYS A 123 0.70 -15.70 -11.49
N HIS A 124 0.81 -15.67 -10.16
CA HIS A 124 0.64 -16.85 -9.32
C HIS A 124 -0.76 -17.44 -9.45
N ARG A 125 -1.82 -16.62 -9.44
CA ARG A 125 -3.19 -17.07 -9.64
C ARG A 125 -3.39 -17.73 -11.01
N LYS A 126 -2.81 -17.15 -12.06
CA LYS A 126 -2.90 -17.70 -13.43
C LYS A 126 -2.18 -19.05 -13.53
N ALA A 127 -0.99 -19.18 -12.95
CA ALA A 127 -0.24 -20.44 -12.90
C ALA A 127 -0.97 -21.54 -12.11
N SER A 128 -1.70 -21.19 -11.05
CA SER A 128 -2.50 -22.14 -10.27
C SER A 128 -3.77 -22.58 -11.00
N SER A 129 -4.38 -21.70 -11.80
CA SER A 129 -5.58 -22.02 -12.59
C SER A 129 -5.29 -22.94 -13.78
N ASP A 130 -4.11 -22.83 -14.38
CA ASP A 130 -3.69 -23.63 -15.54
C ASP A 130 -3.54 -25.12 -15.16
N LYS A 131 -2.96 -25.39 -13.98
CA LYS A 131 -2.80 -26.75 -13.45
C LYS A 131 -4.11 -27.47 -13.16
N THR A 132 -5.18 -26.75 -12.84
CA THR A 132 -6.49 -27.34 -12.53
C THR A 132 -7.29 -27.72 -13.79
N THR A 133 -6.90 -27.23 -14.97
CA THR A 133 -7.61 -27.47 -16.24
C THR A 133 -7.12 -28.74 -16.95
N CYS A 134 -5.94 -29.24 -16.57
CA CYS A 134 -5.32 -30.46 -17.13
C CYS A 134 -5.48 -31.70 -16.23
N GLN A 135 -6.36 -31.67 -15.22
CA GLN A 135 -6.79 -32.83 -14.42
C GLN A 135 -8.24 -33.18 -14.74
#